data_AF-E6PGM6-F1
#
_entry.id   AF-E6PGM6-F1
#
_cell.length_a   1.000
_cell.length_b   1.000
_cell.length_c   1.000
_cell.angle_alpha   90.00
_cell.angle_beta   90.00
_cell.angle_gamma   90.00
#
_symmetry.space_group_name_H-M   'P 1'
#
loop_
_entity.id
_entity.type
_entity.pdbx_description
1 polymer ?
#
loop_
_entity_poly.entity_id
_entity_poly.type
_entity_poly.pdbx_seq_one_letter_code
_entity_poly.pdbx_strand_id
1 'polypeptide(L)'
;MFQDRGNIARYLRIGALLLVALFLGSAVTAYAFERQPHMQMALGALNRAAAQLNVAQRDKGGHRAAAYNLVEQAIGQVRAGIAFDNHR
;
A
#
# COMPACT_ATOMS: atom_id res chain seq x y z
N MET A 1 -49.37 -16.52 -30.52
CA MET A 1 -48.19 -15.77 -31.02
C MET A 1 -48.11 -14.34 -30.44
N PHE A 2 -48.51 -14.10 -29.17
CA PHE A 2 -48.46 -12.76 -28.55
C PHE A 2 -47.77 -12.71 -27.18
N GLN A 3 -47.26 -13.85 -26.68
CA GLN A 3 -46.76 -13.99 -25.30
C GLN A 3 -45.25 -13.74 -25.15
N ASP A 4 -44.48 -13.73 -26.26
CA ASP A 4 -43.02 -13.57 -26.23
C ASP A 4 -42.54 -12.13 -26.03
N ARG A 5 -43.34 -11.13 -26.46
CA ARG A 5 -42.92 -9.71 -26.42
C ARG A 5 -42.79 -9.18 -24.98
N GLY A 6 -43.56 -9.71 -24.04
CA GLY A 6 -43.51 -9.32 -22.62
C GLY A 6 -42.25 -9.79 -21.91
N ASN A 7 -41.76 -10.99 -22.27
CA ASN A 7 -40.57 -11.58 -21.66
C ASN A 7 -39.31 -10.90 -22.18
N ILE A 8 -39.24 -10.59 -23.48
CA ILE A 8 -38.10 -9.88 -24.09
C ILE A 8 -37.91 -8.49 -23.45
N ALA A 9 -39.00 -7.73 -23.25
CA ALA A 9 -38.93 -6.43 -22.57
C ALA A 9 -38.47 -6.54 -21.10
N ARG A 10 -38.77 -7.66 -20.43
CA ARG A 10 -38.33 -7.92 -19.05
C ARG A 10 -36.84 -8.26 -18.99
N TYR A 11 -36.34 -9.09 -19.91
CA TYR A 11 -34.90 -9.40 -20.00
C TYR A 11 -34.07 -8.17 -20.38
N LEU A 12 -34.58 -7.30 -21.27
CA LEU A 12 -33.91 -6.04 -21.63
C LEU A 12 -33.79 -5.07 -20.44
N ARG A 13 -34.81 -5.00 -19.57
CA ARG A 13 -34.78 -4.16 -18.35
C ARG A 13 -33.80 -4.70 -17.31
N ILE A 14 -33.76 -6.02 -17.11
CA ILE A 14 -32.82 -6.66 -16.19
C ILE A 14 -31.38 -6.49 -16.71
N GLY A 15 -31.16 -6.67 -18.01
CA GLY A 15 -29.86 -6.42 -18.65
C GLY A 15 -29.39 -4.97 -18.51
N ALA A 16 -30.30 -3.99 -18.70
CA ALA A 16 -29.99 -2.58 -18.51
C ALA A 16 -29.65 -2.23 -17.05
N LEU A 17 -30.36 -2.80 -16.07
CA LEU A 17 -30.08 -2.60 -14.64
C LEU A 17 -28.73 -3.22 -14.22
N LEU A 18 -28.39 -4.39 -14.77
CA LEU A 18 -27.09 -5.03 -14.52
C LEU A 18 -25.92 -4.24 -15.12
N LEU A 19 -26.11 -3.62 -16.29
CA LEU A 19 -25.10 -2.76 -16.93
C LEU A 19 -24.85 -1.45 -16.16
N VAL A 20 -25.88 -0.85 -15.57
CA VAL A 20 -25.75 0.36 -14.72
C VAL A 20 -25.03 0.03 -13.41
N ALA A 21 -25.31 -1.12 -12.79
CA ALA A 21 -24.62 -1.56 -11.58
C ALA A 21 -23.12 -1.83 -11.81
N LEU A 22 -22.75 -2.34 -12.99
CA LEU A 22 -21.35 -2.58 -13.36
C LEU A 22 -20.57 -1.28 -13.59
N PHE A 23 -21.22 -0.22 -14.09
CA PHE A 23 -20.60 1.10 -14.30
C PHE A 23 -20.48 1.94 -13.01
N LEU A 24 -21.33 1.71 -12.01
CA LEU A 24 -21.28 2.41 -10.71
C LEU A 24 -20.34 1.74 -9.70
N GLY A 25 -19.94 0.48 -9.92
CA GLY A 25 -19.07 -0.28 -9.01
C GLY A 25 -17.56 -0.08 -9.20
N SER A 26 -17.12 0.62 -10.26
CA SER A 26 -15.71 0.66 -10.69
C SER A 26 -14.93 1.93 -10.32
N ALA A 27 -15.20 2.54 -9.16
CA ALA A 27 -14.44 3.74 -8.74
C ALA A 27 -14.25 3.89 -7.22
N VAL A 28 -14.18 2.78 -6.46
CA VAL A 28 -13.68 2.82 -5.08
C VAL A 28 -12.37 2.06 -4.98
N THR A 29 -11.37 2.51 -5.73
CA THR A 29 -9.99 2.32 -5.30
C THR A 29 -9.78 3.33 -4.19
N ALA A 30 -9.96 2.90 -2.94
CA ALA A 30 -9.46 3.62 -1.79
C ALA A 30 -7.94 3.68 -1.92
N TYR A 31 -7.45 4.69 -2.64
CA TYR A 31 -6.10 5.18 -2.47
C TYR A 31 -6.07 5.68 -1.04
N ALA A 32 -5.67 4.81 -0.10
CA ALA A 32 -5.16 5.23 1.18
C ALA A 32 -3.95 6.10 0.84
N PHE A 33 -4.18 7.40 0.67
CA PHE A 33 -3.13 8.39 0.57
C PHE A 33 -2.26 8.17 1.78
N GLU A 34 -1.08 7.60 1.53
CA GLU A 34 -0.22 7.24 2.61
C GLU A 34 0.16 8.55 3.30
N ARG A 35 -0.29 8.75 4.54
CA ARG A 35 -0.25 10.06 5.22
C ARG A 35 1.16 10.62 5.33
N GLN A 36 2.19 9.81 5.06
CA GLN A 36 3.60 10.13 5.27
C GLN A 36 4.55 9.53 4.22
N PRO A 37 4.47 9.95 2.94
CA PRO A 37 5.28 9.37 1.87
C PRO A 37 6.78 9.46 2.14
N HIS A 38 7.25 10.58 2.72
CA HIS A 38 8.66 10.76 3.07
C HIS A 38 9.13 9.81 4.18
N MET A 39 8.27 9.51 5.16
CA MET A 39 8.62 8.61 6.26
C MET A 39 8.72 7.15 5.78
N GLN A 40 7.83 6.69 4.88
CA GLN A 40 8.02 5.37 4.26
C GLN A 40 9.27 5.33 3.38
N MET A 41 9.52 6.38 2.61
CA MET A 41 10.73 6.45 1.78
C MET A 41 11.99 6.37 2.66
N ALA A 42 12.03 7.10 3.78
CA ALA A 42 13.11 7.03 4.74
C ALA A 42 13.26 5.63 5.34
N LEU A 43 12.16 5.00 5.77
CA LEU A 43 12.16 3.62 6.28
C LEU A 43 12.70 2.63 5.23
N GLY A 44 12.27 2.77 3.98
CA GLY A 44 12.75 1.95 2.87
C GLY A 44 14.25 2.13 2.56
N ALA A 45 14.78 3.35 2.69
CA ALA A 45 16.20 3.63 2.53
C ALA A 45 17.03 3.05 3.70
N LEU A 46 16.55 3.19 4.93
CA LEU A 46 17.21 2.66 6.12
C LEU A 46 17.27 1.12 6.11
N ASN A 47 16.18 0.44 5.74
CA ASN A 47 16.18 -1.03 5.61
C ASN A 47 17.20 -1.51 4.57
N ARG A 48 17.32 -0.79 3.44
CA ARG A 48 18.35 -1.08 2.44
C ARG A 48 19.76 -0.89 3.01
N ALA A 49 19.99 0.19 3.74
CA ALA A 49 21.28 0.44 4.39
C ALA A 49 21.63 -0.66 5.40
N ALA A 50 20.68 -1.08 6.25
CA ALA A 50 20.86 -2.17 7.21
C ALA A 50 21.24 -3.48 6.50
N ALA A 51 20.53 -3.83 5.42
CA ALA A 51 20.84 -5.02 4.62
C ALA A 51 22.26 -4.98 4.04
N GLN A 52 22.69 -3.84 3.48
CA GLN A 52 24.04 -3.67 2.94
C GLN A 52 25.13 -3.78 4.03
N LEU A 53 24.87 -3.21 5.20
CA LEU A 53 25.80 -3.28 6.34
C LEU A 53 25.90 -4.70 6.89
N ASN A 54 24.79 -5.45 6.95
CA ASN A 54 24.77 -6.82 7.44
C ASN A 54 25.60 -7.77 6.57
N VAL A 55 25.56 -7.61 5.24
CA VAL A 55 26.31 -8.47 4.29
C VAL A 55 27.76 -8.01 4.06
N ALA A 56 28.16 -6.85 4.59
CA ALA A 56 29.51 -6.33 4.40
C ALA A 56 30.56 -7.22 5.12
N GLN A 57 31.47 -7.81 4.35
CA GLN A 57 32.39 -8.86 4.82
C GLN A 57 33.37 -8.39 5.92
N ARG A 58 33.86 -7.16 5.86
CA ARG A 58 34.82 -6.61 6.83
C ARG A 58 34.14 -5.62 7.76
N ASP A 59 34.37 -5.77 9.07
CA ASP A 59 33.83 -4.88 10.09
C ASP A 59 34.44 -3.47 10.07
N LYS A 60 35.46 -3.23 9.22
CA LYS A 60 36.17 -1.95 9.02
C LYS A 60 36.53 -1.28 10.36
N GLY A 61 37.16 -2.03 11.28
CA GLY A 61 37.53 -1.51 12.60
C GLY A 61 36.38 -1.35 13.59
N GLY A 62 35.27 -2.09 13.40
CA GLY A 62 34.05 -1.99 14.22
C GLY A 62 33.01 -1.00 13.68
N HIS A 63 33.37 -0.20 12.68
CA HIS A 63 32.48 0.82 12.11
C HIS A 63 31.26 0.24 11.42
N ARG A 64 31.37 -0.93 10.78
CA ARG A 64 30.22 -1.56 10.12
C ARG A 64 29.16 -1.97 11.15
N ALA A 65 29.55 -2.68 12.21
CA ALA A 65 28.63 -3.06 13.29
C ALA A 65 28.04 -1.83 14.00
N ALA A 66 28.86 -0.81 14.28
CA ALA A 66 28.38 0.45 14.86
C ALA A 66 27.35 1.15 13.97
N ALA A 67 27.62 1.25 12.66
CA ALA A 67 26.70 1.83 11.69
C ALA A 67 25.40 1.03 11.60
N TYR A 68 25.47 -0.31 11.60
CA TYR A 68 24.28 -1.17 11.59
C TYR A 68 23.37 -0.88 12.79
N ASN A 69 23.95 -0.83 13.99
CA ASN A 69 23.20 -0.54 15.21
C ASN A 69 22.55 0.85 15.21
N LEU A 70 23.20 1.86 14.62
CA LEU A 70 22.64 3.20 14.48
C LEU A 70 21.48 3.21 13.47
N VAL A 71 21.60 2.49 12.36
CA VAL A 71 20.53 2.36 11.37
C VAL A 71 19.30 1.67 11.95
N GLU A 72 19.48 0.59 12.72
CA GLU A 72 18.36 -0.10 13.41
C GLU A 72 17.64 0.82 14.40
N GLN A 73 18.38 1.63 15.16
CA GLN A 73 17.79 2.63 16.05
C GLN A 73 16.97 3.68 15.27
N ALA A 74 17.50 4.16 14.14
CA ALA A 74 16.79 5.10 13.27
C ALA A 74 15.51 4.48 12.69
N ILE A 75 15.55 3.20 12.29
CA ILE A 75 14.35 2.44 11.83
C ILE A 75 13.27 2.45 12.91
N GLY A 76 13.65 2.19 14.17
CA GLY A 76 12.74 2.23 15.31
C GLY A 76 12.07 3.60 15.47
N GLN A 77 12.84 4.68 15.39
CA GLN A 77 12.31 6.05 15.50
C GLN A 77 11.37 6.42 14.35
N VAL A 78 11.73 6.06 13.10
CA VAL A 78 10.87 6.32 11.94
C VAL A 78 9.54 5.56 12.05
N ARG A 79 9.58 4.29 12.46
CA ARG A 79 8.37 3.49 12.71
C ARG A 79 7.49 4.11 13.81
N ALA A 80 8.11 4.58 14.89
CA ALA A 80 7.40 5.26 15.97
C ALA A 80 6.74 6.57 15.49
N GLY A 81 7.45 7.37 14.67
CA GLY A 81 6.90 8.59 14.07
C GLY A 81 5.72 8.32 13.12
N ILE A 82 5.80 7.26 12.32
CA ILE A 82 4.69 6.81 11.47
C ILE A 82 3.50 6.38 12.31
N ALA A 83 3.73 5.56 13.33
CA ALA A 83 2.67 5.11 14.22
C ALA A 83 2.00 6.29 14.91
N PHE A 84 2.76 7.25 15.44
CA PHE A 84 2.24 8.40 16.17
C PHE A 84 1.28 9.25 15.33
N ASP A 85 1.62 9.54 14.08
CA ASP A 85 0.78 10.36 13.20
C ASP A 85 -0.44 9.58 12.66
N ASN A 86 -0.31 8.28 12.46
CA ASN A 86 -1.44 7.43 12.08
C ASN A 86 -2.51 7.33 13.17
N HIS A 87 -2.16 7.59 14.44
CA HIS A 87 -3.08 7.62 15.59
C HIS A 87 -3.57 9.04 15.95
N ARG A 88 -3.22 10.07 15.16
CA ARG A 88 -3.69 11.45 15.29
C ARG A 88 -4.79 11.78 14.29
#